data_AF-D3Q159-F1
#
_entry.id   AF-D3Q159-F1
#
_cell.length_a   1.000
_cell.length_b   1.000
_cell.length_c   1.000
_cell.angle_alpha   90.00
_cell.angle_beta   90.00
_cell.angle_gamma   90.00
#
_symmetry.space_group_name_H-M   'P 1'
#
loop_
_entity.id
_entity.type
_entity.pdbx_description
1 polymer ?
#
loop_
_entity_poly.entity_id
_entity_poly.type
_entity_poly.pdbx_seq_one_letter_code
_entity_poly.pdbx_strand_id
1 'polypeptide(L)'
;MTSSVDLSPRFRVRAAAVLLLVTAVFIAVAWSQLFFGAGNDPRDTIGSRAAGFGFTDHAHDTLYSAIPLALPLVAALSTTHGGVRLVAVVEYGVLIVTGALITGAAFVFGLDVAEQQRAGFDTVFVDTRSAVEALLLDLGLLTLVVVAMLGCLRAWLRGRAA
;
A
#
# COMPACT_ATOMS: atom_id res chain seq x y z
N MET A 1 18.26 -23.95 -24.84
CA MET A 1 18.43 -22.64 -25.51
C MET A 1 17.20 -21.80 -25.21
N THR A 2 17.21 -21.03 -24.12
CA THR A 2 16.15 -20.04 -23.86
C THR A 2 16.49 -18.79 -24.65
N SER A 3 15.77 -18.54 -25.75
CA SER A 3 15.86 -17.26 -26.46
C SER A 3 15.39 -16.16 -25.51
N SER A 4 16.32 -15.39 -24.95
CA SER A 4 15.96 -14.17 -24.23
C SER A 4 15.30 -13.24 -25.24
N VAL A 5 13.98 -13.07 -25.14
CA VAL A 5 13.25 -12.06 -25.92
C VAL A 5 13.84 -10.71 -25.55
N ASP A 6 14.65 -10.14 -26.42
CA ASP A 6 15.32 -8.88 -26.14
C ASP A 6 14.36 -7.73 -26.44
N LEU A 7 13.60 -7.34 -25.41
CA LEU A 7 12.61 -6.28 -25.51
C LEU A 7 13.31 -4.94 -25.72
N SER A 8 12.84 -4.17 -26.70
CA SER A 8 13.39 -2.83 -26.98
C SER A 8 13.34 -1.92 -25.74
N PRO A 9 14.33 -1.03 -25.54
CA PRO A 9 14.37 -0.13 -24.38
C PRO A 9 13.10 0.73 -24.23
N ARG A 10 12.52 1.16 -25.35
CA ARG A 10 11.27 1.95 -25.36
C ARG A 10 10.08 1.13 -24.84
N PHE A 11 10.01 -0.14 -25.18
CA PHE A 11 8.96 -1.02 -24.66
C PHE A 11 9.10 -1.22 -23.15
N ARG A 12 10.30 -1.47 -22.64
CA ARG A 12 10.56 -1.65 -21.20
C ARG A 12 10.12 -0.43 -20.38
N VAL A 13 10.41 0.79 -20.87
CA VAL A 13 9.96 2.02 -20.21
C VAL A 13 8.43 2.15 -20.20
N ARG A 14 7.77 1.85 -21.32
CA ARG A 14 6.29 1.90 -21.39
C ARG A 14 5.65 0.85 -20.48
N ALA A 15 6.16 -0.37 -20.48
CA ALA A 15 5.70 -1.42 -19.58
C ALA A 15 5.87 -1.00 -18.12
N ALA A 16 7.04 -0.47 -17.74
CA ALA A 16 7.28 0.03 -16.40
C ALA A 16 6.32 1.17 -16.02
N ALA A 17 6.04 2.10 -16.94
CA ALA A 17 5.06 3.17 -16.71
C ALA A 17 3.65 2.64 -16.48
N VAL A 18 3.23 1.58 -17.19
CA VAL A 18 1.94 0.93 -16.96
C VAL A 18 1.89 0.27 -15.58
N LEU A 19 2.96 -0.41 -15.15
CA LEU A 19 3.02 -1.03 -13.81
C LEU A 19 2.89 0.01 -12.67
N LEU A 20 3.57 1.15 -12.82
CA LEU A 20 3.47 2.28 -11.88
C LEU A 20 2.06 2.88 -11.91
N LEU A 21 1.48 3.11 -13.09
CA LEU A 21 0.11 3.60 -13.22
C LEU A 21 -0.91 2.69 -12.53
N VAL A 22 -0.78 1.36 -12.67
CA VAL A 22 -1.64 0.40 -11.98
C VAL A 22 -1.48 0.53 -10.46
N THR A 23 -0.25 0.69 -9.97
CA THR A 23 0.00 0.92 -8.53
C THR A 23 -0.68 2.19 -8.04
N ALA A 24 -0.54 3.30 -8.78
CA ALA A 24 -1.19 4.56 -8.45
C ALA A 24 -2.72 4.45 -8.37
N VAL A 25 -3.34 3.64 -9.24
CA VAL A 25 -4.78 3.35 -9.18
C VAL A 25 -5.15 2.62 -7.89
N PHE A 26 -4.38 1.60 -7.49
CA PHE A 26 -4.64 0.88 -6.23
C PHE A 26 -4.52 1.78 -5.01
N ILE A 27 -3.52 2.65 -4.97
CA ILE A 27 -3.37 3.65 -3.92
C ILE A 27 -4.58 4.59 -3.89
N ALA A 28 -5.01 5.08 -5.05
CA ALA A 28 -6.18 5.96 -5.15
C ALA A 28 -7.48 5.27 -4.69
N VAL A 29 -7.65 3.99 -5.02
CA VAL A 29 -8.79 3.18 -4.55
C VAL A 29 -8.75 3.01 -3.03
N ALA A 30 -7.59 2.69 -2.46
CA ALA A 30 -7.44 2.58 -1.00
C ALA A 30 -7.78 3.90 -0.29
N TRP A 31 -7.33 5.04 -0.84
CA TRP A 31 -7.71 6.37 -0.33
C TRP A 31 -9.20 6.65 -0.47
N SER A 32 -9.82 6.29 -1.60
CA SER A 32 -11.27 6.43 -1.78
C SER A 32 -12.04 5.62 -0.74
N GLN A 33 -11.65 4.36 -0.52
CA GLN A 33 -12.25 3.47 0.46
C GLN A 33 -12.04 3.98 1.90
N LEU A 34 -10.94 4.67 2.17
CA LEU A 34 -10.66 5.20 3.51
C LEU A 34 -11.43 6.48 3.83
N PHE A 35 -11.56 7.40 2.88
CA PHE A 35 -12.03 8.75 3.14
C PHE A 35 -13.42 9.07 2.56
N PHE A 36 -13.83 8.43 1.47
CA PHE A 36 -15.04 8.86 0.77
C PHE A 36 -16.30 8.39 1.50
N GLY A 37 -17.00 9.34 2.14
CA GLY A 37 -18.21 9.08 2.92
C GLY A 37 -17.96 8.78 4.41
N ALA A 38 -16.70 8.70 4.83
CA ALA A 38 -16.34 8.48 6.22
C ALA A 38 -16.93 9.56 7.14
N GLY A 39 -17.56 9.13 8.24
CA GLY A 39 -18.18 10.00 9.24
C GLY A 39 -19.61 10.48 8.92
N ASN A 40 -20.17 10.12 7.76
CA ASN A 40 -21.58 10.39 7.45
C ASN A 40 -22.53 9.50 8.27
N ASP A 41 -22.11 8.27 8.57
CA ASP A 41 -22.73 7.38 9.54
C ASP A 41 -21.81 7.29 10.78
N PRO A 42 -22.32 7.45 12.02
CA PRO A 42 -21.54 7.28 13.24
C PRO A 42 -20.82 5.93 13.38
N ARG A 43 -21.25 4.91 12.62
CA ARG A 43 -20.63 3.57 12.57
C ARG A 43 -19.48 3.47 11.57
N ASP A 44 -19.39 4.44 10.67
CA ASP A 44 -18.53 4.44 9.49
C ASP A 44 -17.33 5.38 9.70
N THR A 45 -16.48 5.02 10.67
CA THR A 45 -15.30 5.81 11.05
C THR A 45 -14.08 5.40 10.22
N ILE A 46 -13.06 6.27 10.16
CA ILE A 46 -11.77 5.94 9.53
C ILE A 46 -11.16 4.68 10.18
N GLY A 47 -11.29 4.51 11.49
CA GLY A 47 -10.83 3.32 12.21
C GLY A 47 -11.52 2.04 11.75
N SER A 48 -12.86 2.07 11.66
CA SER A 48 -13.64 0.92 11.18
C SER A 48 -13.30 0.52 9.75
N ARG A 49 -13.21 1.49 8.82
CA ARG A 49 -12.79 1.28 7.42
C ARG A 49 -11.37 0.76 7.31
N ALA A 50 -10.44 1.31 8.10
CA ALA A 50 -9.05 0.85 8.13
C ALA A 50 -8.92 -0.57 8.68
N ALA A 51 -9.76 -0.96 9.63
CA ALA A 51 -9.81 -2.31 10.18
C ALA A 51 -10.56 -3.31 9.28
N GLY A 52 -11.19 -2.86 8.19
CA GLY A 52 -12.04 -3.69 7.33
C GLY A 52 -13.38 -4.06 7.98
N PHE A 53 -13.84 -3.27 8.95
CA PHE A 53 -15.10 -3.44 9.65
C PHE A 53 -16.16 -2.48 9.12
N GLY A 54 -17.23 -3.04 8.56
CA GLY A 54 -18.41 -2.29 8.13
C GLY A 54 -18.26 -1.59 6.79
N PHE A 55 -19.37 -1.58 6.03
CA PHE A 55 -19.48 -1.13 4.64
C PHE A 55 -18.45 -1.80 3.69
N THR A 56 -18.62 -1.65 2.37
CA THR A 56 -17.89 -2.40 1.33
C THR A 56 -16.41 -2.02 1.17
N ASP A 57 -15.79 -1.45 2.20
CA ASP A 57 -14.54 -0.71 2.09
C ASP A 57 -13.35 -1.49 2.64
N HIS A 58 -12.57 -2.03 1.71
CA HIS A 58 -11.40 -2.88 1.95
C HIS A 58 -10.09 -2.10 1.76
N ALA A 59 -9.98 -0.91 2.37
CA ALA A 59 -8.83 -0.02 2.18
C ALA A 59 -7.50 -0.68 2.58
N HIS A 60 -7.53 -1.43 3.69
CA HIS A 60 -6.40 -2.22 4.18
C HIS A 60 -6.00 -3.31 3.18
N ASP A 61 -6.92 -4.22 2.83
CA ASP A 61 -6.65 -5.31 1.90
C ASP A 61 -6.17 -4.80 0.53
N THR A 62 -6.74 -3.70 0.05
CA THR A 62 -6.36 -3.08 -1.22
C THR A 62 -4.92 -2.57 -1.17
N LEU A 63 -4.55 -1.85 -0.11
CA LEU A 63 -3.21 -1.28 0.05
C LEU A 63 -2.14 -2.34 0.31
N TYR A 64 -2.45 -3.37 1.10
CA TYR A 64 -1.52 -4.44 1.44
C TYR A 64 -1.56 -5.63 0.47
N SER A 65 -2.33 -5.53 -0.62
CA SER A 65 -2.30 -6.50 -1.70
C SER A 65 -0.94 -6.52 -2.42
N ALA A 66 -0.65 -7.61 -3.13
CA ALA A 66 0.64 -7.80 -3.80
C ALA A 66 0.95 -6.73 -4.86
N ILE A 67 -0.07 -6.11 -5.46
CA ILE A 67 0.07 -5.14 -6.55
C ILE A 67 0.82 -3.88 -6.10
N PRO A 68 0.30 -3.06 -5.17
CA PRO A 68 0.99 -1.87 -4.69
C PRO A 68 2.36 -2.18 -4.07
N LEU A 69 2.51 -3.33 -3.42
CA LEU A 69 3.77 -3.70 -2.78
C LEU A 69 4.87 -4.08 -3.77
N ALA A 70 4.54 -4.82 -4.84
CA ALA A 70 5.52 -5.42 -5.74
C ALA A 70 5.75 -4.64 -7.04
N LEU A 71 4.70 -4.08 -7.64
CA LEU A 71 4.79 -3.52 -8.99
C LEU A 71 5.78 -2.35 -9.13
N PRO A 72 5.93 -1.42 -8.16
CA PRO A 72 6.92 -0.36 -8.28
C PRO A 72 8.36 -0.88 -8.35
N LEU A 73 8.69 -1.92 -7.56
CA LEU A 73 9.98 -2.59 -7.63
C LEU A 73 10.18 -3.30 -8.97
N VAL A 74 9.17 -4.03 -9.45
CA VAL A 74 9.23 -4.69 -10.77
C VAL A 74 9.47 -3.67 -11.88
N ALA A 75 8.77 -2.53 -11.83
CA ALA A 75 8.95 -1.43 -12.77
C ALA A 75 10.40 -0.89 -12.72
N ALA A 76 10.92 -0.62 -11.52
CA ALA A 76 12.28 -0.10 -11.32
C ALA A 76 13.39 -1.08 -11.74
N LEU A 77 13.13 -2.39 -11.65
CA LEU A 77 14.06 -3.44 -12.08
C LEU A 77 13.99 -3.69 -13.60
N SER A 78 12.85 -3.44 -14.24
CA SER A 78 12.66 -3.69 -15.67
C SER A 78 13.43 -2.72 -16.59
N THR A 79 13.93 -1.60 -16.05
CA THR A 79 14.60 -0.55 -16.82
C THR A 79 15.66 0.20 -16.01
N THR A 80 16.65 0.78 -16.70
CA THR A 80 17.65 1.67 -16.11
C THR A 80 17.22 3.14 -16.14
N HIS A 81 16.06 3.45 -16.71
CA HIS A 81 15.58 4.82 -16.88
C HIS A 81 15.37 5.52 -15.53
N GLY A 82 16.11 6.61 -15.29
CA GLY A 82 16.10 7.32 -14.01
C GLY A 82 14.72 7.83 -13.59
N GLY A 83 13.91 8.29 -14.55
CA GLY A 83 12.54 8.74 -14.28
C GLY A 83 11.63 7.65 -13.69
N VAL A 84 11.74 6.40 -14.17
CA VAL A 84 10.93 5.28 -13.65
C VAL A 84 11.31 4.96 -12.22
N ARG A 85 12.61 4.93 -11.92
CA ARG A 85 13.11 4.69 -10.56
C ARG A 85 12.68 5.78 -9.58
N LEU A 86 12.68 7.05 -10.02
CA LEU A 86 12.21 8.15 -9.19
C LEU A 86 10.71 8.03 -8.88
N VAL A 87 9.88 7.73 -9.88
CA VAL A 87 8.43 7.54 -9.66
C VAL A 87 8.19 6.35 -8.71
N ALA A 88 8.89 5.23 -8.88
CA ALA A 88 8.80 4.10 -7.96
C ALA A 88 9.15 4.48 -6.50
N VAL A 89 10.18 5.32 -6.30
CA VAL A 89 10.53 5.85 -4.97
C VAL A 89 9.40 6.70 -4.39
N VAL A 90 8.80 7.57 -5.21
CA VAL A 90 7.68 8.42 -4.77
C VAL A 90 6.46 7.57 -4.40
N GLU A 91 6.09 6.60 -5.24
CA GLU A 91 4.98 5.68 -4.95
C GLU A 91 5.22 4.91 -3.65
N TYR A 92 6.44 4.39 -3.43
CA TYR A 92 6.77 3.76 -2.16
C TYR A 92 6.70 4.73 -0.97
N GLY A 93 7.10 5.98 -1.12
CA GLY A 93 6.92 7.00 -0.09
C GLY A 93 5.45 7.21 0.25
N VAL A 94 4.58 7.31 -0.76
CA VAL A 94 3.13 7.42 -0.59
C VAL A 94 2.56 6.17 0.09
N LEU A 95 3.00 4.97 -0.30
CA LEU A 95 2.59 3.71 0.32
C LEU A 95 2.98 3.64 1.80
N ILE A 96 4.18 4.09 2.17
CA ILE A 96 4.61 4.10 3.57
C ILE A 96 3.72 5.02 4.41
N VAL A 97 3.47 6.24 3.93
CA VAL A 97 2.61 7.21 4.65
C VAL A 97 1.18 6.70 4.76
N THR A 98 0.62 6.20 3.65
CA THR A 98 -0.75 5.66 3.63
C THR A 98 -0.87 4.43 4.52
N GLY A 99 0.10 3.52 4.47
CA GLY A 99 0.07 2.29 5.24
C GLY A 99 0.27 2.54 6.73
N ALA A 100 1.13 3.50 7.12
CA ALA A 100 1.26 3.91 8.52
C ALA A 100 -0.07 4.47 9.07
N LEU A 101 -0.78 5.26 8.26
CA LEU A 101 -2.10 5.77 8.62
C LEU A 101 -3.13 4.65 8.79
N ILE A 102 -3.25 3.76 7.80
CA ILE A 102 -4.21 2.64 7.83
C ILE A 102 -3.89 1.68 8.98
N THR A 103 -2.63 1.26 9.12
CA THR A 103 -2.18 0.37 10.20
C THR A 103 -2.47 0.98 11.57
N GLY A 104 -2.15 2.25 11.76
CA GLY A 104 -2.38 2.96 13.02
C GLY A 104 -3.87 3.07 13.34
N ALA A 105 -4.68 3.46 12.36
CA ALA A 105 -6.12 3.58 12.53
C ALA A 105 -6.78 2.21 12.83
N ALA A 106 -6.39 1.16 12.12
CA ALA A 106 -6.88 -0.19 12.34
C ALA A 106 -6.50 -0.72 13.73
N PHE A 107 -5.25 -0.49 14.15
CA PHE A 107 -4.77 -0.91 15.46
C PHE A 107 -5.51 -0.19 16.60
N VAL A 108 -5.65 1.15 16.51
CA VAL A 108 -6.38 1.93 17.51
C VAL A 108 -7.83 1.48 17.61
N PHE A 109 -8.50 1.27 16.47
CA PHE A 109 -9.85 0.71 16.43
C PHE A 109 -9.92 -0.68 17.07
N GLY A 110 -8.93 -1.55 16.80
CA GLY A 110 -8.80 -2.87 17.40
C GLY A 110 -8.63 -2.88 18.92
N LEU A 111 -8.16 -1.76 19.52
CA LEU A 111 -8.06 -1.59 20.97
C LEU A 111 -9.28 -0.89 21.59
N ASP A 112 -10.03 -0.10 20.82
CA ASP A 112 -11.19 0.65 21.32
C ASP A 112 -12.48 -0.19 21.27
N VAL A 113 -12.71 -0.94 22.34
CA VAL A 113 -13.92 -1.75 22.53
C VAL A 113 -15.20 -0.90 22.43
N ALA A 114 -15.17 0.35 22.89
CA ALA A 114 -16.34 1.22 22.86
C ALA A 114 -16.65 1.70 21.43
N GLU A 115 -15.63 1.97 20.63
CA GLU A 115 -15.80 2.28 19.21
C GLU A 115 -16.27 1.06 18.41
N GLN A 116 -15.73 -0.14 18.68
CA GLN A 116 -16.19 -1.38 18.07
C GLN A 116 -17.67 -1.66 18.35
N GLN A 117 -18.12 -1.45 19.60
CA GLN A 117 -19.53 -1.57 19.96
C GLN A 117 -20.41 -0.54 19.24
N ARG A 118 -19.94 0.71 19.12
CA ARG A 118 -20.66 1.76 18.38
C ARG A 118 -20.78 1.45 16.89
N ALA A 119 -19.78 0.82 16.29
CA ALA A 119 -19.80 0.38 14.90
C ALA A 119 -20.87 -0.71 14.63
N GLY A 120 -21.47 -1.28 15.68
CA GLY A 120 -22.73 -2.03 15.59
C GLY A 120 -22.59 -3.51 15.22
N PHE A 121 -21.41 -4.10 15.40
CA PHE A 121 -21.18 -5.52 15.15
C PHE A 121 -21.23 -6.32 16.46
N ASP A 122 -22.44 -6.59 16.96
CA ASP A 122 -22.70 -7.39 18.19
C ASP A 122 -22.10 -8.82 18.17
N THR A 123 -21.50 -9.26 17.05
CA THR A 123 -21.00 -10.62 16.85
C THR A 123 -19.57 -10.72 16.30
N VAL A 124 -18.95 -9.61 15.89
CA VAL A 124 -17.57 -9.63 15.34
C VAL A 124 -16.75 -8.58 16.08
N PHE A 125 -15.98 -9.04 17.07
CA PHE A 125 -15.03 -8.22 17.82
C PHE A 125 -13.63 -8.50 17.33
N VAL A 126 -12.79 -7.46 17.27
CA VAL A 126 -11.35 -7.63 17.11
C VAL A 126 -10.80 -7.91 18.49
N ASP A 127 -10.34 -9.14 18.73
CA ASP A 127 -9.58 -9.44 19.94
C ASP A 127 -8.27 -8.62 19.93
N THR A 128 -7.90 -8.03 21.07
CA THR A 128 -6.63 -7.31 21.26
C THR A 128 -5.44 -8.09 20.72
N ARG A 129 -5.42 -9.42 20.90
CA ARG A 129 -4.38 -10.27 20.34
C ARG A 129 -4.33 -10.17 18.80
N SER A 130 -5.48 -10.28 18.14
CA SER A 130 -5.56 -10.21 16.67
C SER A 130 -5.16 -8.83 16.13
N ALA A 131 -5.51 -7.75 16.86
CA ALA A 131 -5.07 -6.40 16.52
C ALA A 131 -3.54 -6.25 16.58
N VAL A 132 -2.90 -6.83 17.60
CA VAL A 132 -1.43 -6.83 17.73
C VAL A 132 -0.77 -7.69 16.64
N GLU A 133 -1.31 -8.87 16.34
CA GLU A 133 -0.80 -9.73 15.27
C GLU A 133 -0.87 -9.03 13.90
N ALA A 134 -2.00 -8.38 13.59
CA ALA A 134 -2.16 -7.57 12.38
C ALA A 134 -1.16 -6.41 12.33
N LEU A 135 -1.01 -5.65 13.42
CA LEU A 135 -0.03 -4.56 13.53
C LEU A 135 1.40 -5.06 13.21
N LEU A 136 1.81 -6.20 13.77
CA LEU A 136 3.15 -6.75 13.54
C LEU A 136 3.36 -7.16 12.09
N LEU A 137 2.35 -7.75 11.44
CA LEU A 137 2.41 -8.11 10.03
C LEU A 137 2.50 -6.87 9.14
N ASP A 138 1.68 -5.86 9.40
CA ASP A 138 1.68 -4.61 8.65
C ASP A 138 3.01 -3.86 8.79
N LEU A 139 3.57 -3.79 10.00
CA LEU A 139 4.90 -3.22 10.24
C LEU A 139 6.00 -4.00 9.50
N GLY A 140 5.88 -5.33 9.44
CA GLY A 140 6.77 -6.18 8.65
C GLY A 140 6.72 -5.82 7.16
N LEU A 141 5.52 -5.70 6.60
CA LEU A 141 5.31 -5.31 5.20
C LEU A 141 5.82 -3.89 4.91
N LEU A 142 5.53 -2.92 5.77
CA LEU A 142 6.03 -1.55 5.64
C LEU A 142 7.56 -1.49 5.69
N THR A 143 8.18 -2.31 6.54
CA THR A 143 9.65 -2.43 6.59
C THR A 143 10.20 -2.95 5.26
N LEU A 144 9.57 -3.96 4.66
CA LEU A 144 9.96 -4.46 3.33
C LEU A 144 9.80 -3.39 2.25
N VAL A 145 8.72 -2.61 2.30
CA VAL A 145 8.49 -1.48 1.40
C VAL A 145 9.60 -0.43 1.52
N VAL A 146 10.01 -0.07 2.75
CA VAL A 146 11.13 0.84 2.99
C VAL A 146 12.42 0.29 2.37
N VAL A 147 12.71 -1.00 2.54
CA VAL A 147 13.90 -1.63 1.95
C VAL A 147 13.86 -1.56 0.42
N ALA A 148 12.71 -1.86 -0.20
CA ALA A 148 12.52 -1.76 -1.66
C ALA A 148 12.71 -0.32 -2.16
N MET A 149 12.13 0.66 -1.46
CA MET A 149 12.28 2.08 -1.74
C MET A 149 13.75 2.51 -1.70
N LEU A 150 14.48 2.14 -0.65
CA LEU A 150 15.90 2.46 -0.50
C LEU A 150 16.75 1.82 -1.61
N GLY A 151 16.39 0.61 -2.06
CA GLY A 151 17.00 -0.04 -3.22
C GLY A 151 16.81 0.78 -4.50
N CYS A 152 15.57 1.21 -4.78
CA CYS A 152 15.24 2.05 -5.92
C CYS A 152 15.94 3.42 -5.87
N LEU A 153 15.96 4.05 -4.70
CA LEU A 153 16.62 5.34 -4.45
C LEU A 153 18.13 5.25 -4.71
N ARG A 154 18.80 4.23 -4.16
CA ARG A 154 20.23 3.99 -4.42
C ARG A 154 20.51 3.75 -5.89
N ALA A 155 19.64 3.03 -6.60
CA ALA A 155 19.78 2.78 -8.03
C ALA A 155 19.56 4.05 -8.87
N TRP A 156 18.67 4.94 -8.45
CA TRP A 156 18.45 6.24 -9.08
C TRP A 156 19.63 7.19 -8.85
N LEU A 157 20.11 7.33 -7.62
CA LEU A 157 21.25 8.18 -7.27
C LEU A 157 22.51 7.79 -8.03
N ARG A 158 22.82 6.48 -8.13
CA ARG A 158 23.96 6.00 -8.92
C ARG A 158 23.83 6.34 -10.41
N GLY A 159 22.62 6.27 -10.96
CA GLY A 159 22.36 6.62 -12.36
C GLY A 159 22.42 8.13 -12.66
N ARG A 160 22.39 8.99 -11.64
CA ARG A 160 22.61 10.44 -11.79
C ARG A 160 24.07 10.86 -11.72
N ALA A 161 24.91 10.04 -11.09
CA ALA A 161 26.33 10.32 -10.87
C ALA A 161 27.24 9.80 -12.01
N ALA A 162 26.69 9.01 -12.94
CA ALA A 162 27.37 8.47 -14.12
C ALA A 162 26.94 9.25 -15.37
#